data_AF-A0A3C0W188-F1
#
_entry.id   AF-A0A3C0W188-F1
#
_cell.length_a   1.000
_cell.length_b   1.000
_cell.length_c   1.000
_cell.angle_alpha   90.00
_cell.angle_beta   90.00
_cell.angle_gamma   90.00
#
_symmetry.space_group_name_H-M   'P 1'
#
loop_
_entity.id
_entity.type
_entity.pdbx_description
1 polymer ?
#
loop_
_entity_poly.entity_id
_entity_poly.type
_entity_poly.pdbx_seq_one_letter_code
_entity_poly.pdbx_strand_id
1 'polypeptide(L)'
;MKSEMAKVIVGQDEVVERLLIAILSRGHALLMGVPGLAKTLMVNSLSRVMSLDFNRIQFTPDLMPSDITGTDILQETAEGRREFEFVKGPIFANIILADEINRTPPKTQSALLEAMQEHHVTVSGRILPLPEPFFVLATQNPIEQEG
;
A
#
# COMPACT_ATOMS: atom_id res chain seq x y z
N MET A 1 -2.24 21.78 -7.36
CA MET A 1 -2.39 20.49 -6.65
C MET A 1 -3.70 20.41 -5.86
N LYS A 2 -3.90 21.21 -4.79
CA LYS A 2 -5.21 21.28 -4.09
C LYS A 2 -6.37 21.62 -5.05
N SER A 3 -6.16 22.55 -5.98
CA SER A 3 -7.14 22.91 -7.03
C SER A 3 -7.53 21.75 -7.96
N GLU A 4 -6.60 20.83 -8.26
CA GLU A 4 -6.88 19.66 -9.10
C GLU A 4 -7.62 18.58 -8.31
N MET A 5 -7.25 18.40 -7.03
CA MET A 5 -7.94 17.47 -6.14
C MET A 5 -9.37 17.92 -5.82
N ALA A 6 -9.61 19.23 -5.67
CA ALA A 6 -10.94 19.79 -5.44
C ALA A 6 -11.94 19.55 -6.59
N LYS A 7 -11.46 19.18 -7.80
CA LYS A 7 -12.33 18.79 -8.92
C LYS A 7 -12.97 17.41 -8.72
N VAL A 8 -12.37 16.56 -7.89
CA VAL A 8 -12.77 15.16 -7.69
C VAL A 8 -13.22 14.89 -6.25
N ILE A 9 -12.67 15.62 -5.29
CA ILE A 9 -12.92 15.44 -3.87
C ILE A 9 -13.54 16.72 -3.31
N VAL A 10 -14.77 16.61 -2.82
CA VAL A 10 -15.52 17.74 -2.25
C VAL A 10 -15.58 17.60 -0.73
N GLY A 11 -15.26 18.67 0.00
CA GLY A 11 -15.44 18.75 1.45
C GLY A 11 -14.42 18.00 2.30
N GLN A 12 -13.23 17.68 1.76
CA GLN A 12 -12.16 16.95 2.46
C GLN A 12 -10.81 17.67 2.39
N ASP A 13 -10.80 19.00 2.28
CA ASP A 13 -9.59 19.80 2.05
C ASP A 13 -8.52 19.58 3.12
N GLU A 14 -8.93 19.46 4.38
CA GLU A 14 -8.04 19.23 5.52
C GLU A 14 -7.37 17.84 5.45
N VAL A 15 -8.12 16.80 5.05
CA VAL A 15 -7.57 15.45 4.89
C VAL A 15 -6.55 15.43 3.76
N VAL A 16 -6.89 16.06 2.63
CA VAL A 16 -5.98 16.19 1.49
C VAL A 16 -4.69 16.90 1.89
N GLU A 17 -4.79 18.01 2.62
CA GLU A 17 -3.62 18.73 3.14
C GLU A 17 -2.75 17.87 4.05
N ARG A 18 -3.35 17.13 4.98
CA ARG A 18 -2.60 16.22 5.88
C ARG A 18 -1.91 15.09 5.11
N LEU A 19 -2.55 14.53 4.08
CA LEU A 19 -1.92 13.52 3.23
C LEU A 19 -0.73 14.10 2.45
N LEU A 20 -0.86 15.32 1.93
CA LEU A 20 0.27 16.00 1.27
C LEU A 20 1.43 16.23 2.22
N ILE A 21 1.14 16.67 3.45
CA ILE A 21 2.16 16.85 4.49
C ILE A 21 2.86 15.52 4.77
N ALA A 22 2.11 14.43 4.98
CA ALA A 22 2.66 13.12 5.26
C ALA A 22 3.59 12.63 4.12
N ILE A 23 3.16 12.73 2.87
CA ILE A 23 3.98 12.32 1.71
C ILE A 23 5.26 13.16 1.63
N LEU A 24 5.15 14.49 1.74
CA LEU A 24 6.29 15.40 1.62
C LEU A 24 7.26 15.28 2.80
N SER A 25 6.78 14.88 3.98
CA SER A 25 7.60 14.59 5.15
C SER A 25 8.12 13.14 5.17
N ARG A 26 7.89 12.35 4.10
CA ARG A 26 8.23 10.91 4.03
C ARG A 26 7.64 10.09 5.18
N GLY A 27 6.48 10.50 5.69
CA GLY A 27 5.72 9.78 6.69
C GLY A 27 4.62 8.93 6.05
N HIS A 28 4.07 8.01 6.82
CA HIS A 28 2.87 7.24 6.45
C HIS A 28 1.66 7.79 7.23
N ALA A 29 0.45 7.44 6.79
CA ALA A 29 -0.77 7.88 7.45
C ALA A 29 -1.70 6.71 7.77
N LEU A 30 -2.40 6.81 8.91
CA LEU A 30 -3.48 5.91 9.30
C LEU A 30 -4.79 6.69 9.31
N LEU A 31 -5.77 6.21 8.56
CA LEU A 31 -7.08 6.82 8.44
C LEU A 31 -8.15 5.92 9.07
N MET A 32 -8.53 6.27 10.28
CA MET A 32 -9.66 5.68 11.00
C MET A 32 -10.97 6.29 10.51
N GLY A 33 -11.93 5.46 10.13
CA GLY A 33 -13.25 5.94 9.78
C GLY A 33 -14.08 4.91 9.06
N VAL A 34 -15.39 5.10 9.05
CA VAL A 34 -16.36 4.19 8.43
C VAL A 34 -16.12 4.04 6.91
N PRO A 35 -16.52 2.89 6.32
CA PRO A 35 -16.53 2.71 4.87
C PRO A 35 -17.34 3.81 4.15
N GLY A 36 -16.98 4.11 2.90
CA GLY A 36 -17.76 5.01 2.04
C GLY A 36 -17.33 6.48 2.02
N LEU A 37 -16.28 6.88 2.75
CA LEU A 37 -15.76 8.27 2.76
C LEU A 37 -14.85 8.63 1.56
N ALA A 38 -15.06 7.98 0.41
CA ALA A 38 -14.28 8.21 -0.82
C ALA A 38 -12.74 8.11 -0.65
N LYS A 39 -12.25 7.37 0.35
CA LYS A 39 -10.80 7.20 0.65
C LYS A 39 -10.02 6.70 -0.57
N THR A 40 -10.53 5.67 -1.24
CA THR A 40 -9.94 5.13 -2.47
C THR A 40 -9.88 6.15 -3.58
N LEU A 41 -10.95 6.93 -3.78
CA LEU A 41 -11.00 7.99 -4.78
C LEU A 41 -9.97 9.08 -4.46
N MET A 42 -9.83 9.41 -3.18
CA MET A 42 -8.90 10.44 -2.71
C MET A 42 -7.44 10.06 -2.99
N VAL A 43 -7.02 8.86 -2.59
CA VAL A 43 -5.63 8.40 -2.78
C VAL A 43 -5.31 8.20 -4.26
N ASN A 44 -6.24 7.62 -5.02
CA ASN A 44 -6.06 7.43 -6.46
C ASN A 44 -6.02 8.77 -7.22
N SER A 45 -6.80 9.77 -6.78
CA SER A 45 -6.71 11.11 -7.37
C SER A 45 -5.38 11.77 -7.06
N LEU A 46 -4.89 11.61 -5.83
CA LEU A 46 -3.60 12.13 -5.39
C LEU A 46 -2.44 11.51 -6.20
N SER A 47 -2.42 10.19 -6.37
CA SER A 47 -1.38 9.50 -7.15
C SER A 47 -1.34 9.97 -8.60
N ARG A 48 -2.51 10.13 -9.23
CA ARG A 48 -2.62 10.65 -10.60
C ARG A 48 -2.11 12.09 -10.73
N VAL A 49 -2.45 12.95 -9.77
CA VAL A 49 -1.98 14.35 -9.75
C VAL A 49 -0.46 14.41 -9.56
N MET A 50 0.12 13.48 -8.79
CA MET A 50 1.57 13.41 -8.55
C MET A 50 2.35 12.60 -9.60
N SER A 51 1.65 11.94 -10.55
CA SER A 51 2.25 10.98 -11.48
C SER A 51 3.03 9.86 -10.76
N LEU A 52 2.44 9.32 -9.69
CA LEU A 52 3.00 8.26 -8.87
C LEU A 52 2.24 6.95 -9.08
N ASP A 53 2.96 5.83 -9.02
CA ASP A 53 2.34 4.51 -9.09
C ASP A 53 1.46 4.27 -7.87
N PHE A 54 0.29 3.66 -8.09
CA PHE A 54 -0.70 3.41 -7.05
C PHE A 54 -1.11 1.95 -7.05
N ASN A 55 -1.08 1.33 -5.86
CA ASN A 55 -1.66 0.02 -5.62
C ASN A 55 -2.55 0.04 -4.37
N ARG A 56 -3.55 -0.85 -4.36
CA ARG A 56 -4.40 -1.11 -3.21
C ARG A 56 -4.19 -2.54 -2.74
N ILE A 57 -4.02 -2.71 -1.44
CA ILE A 57 -3.94 -4.00 -0.77
C ILE A 57 -5.12 -4.07 0.20
N GLN A 58 -6.03 -5.01 -0.03
CA GLN A 58 -7.10 -5.30 0.91
C GLN A 58 -6.57 -6.31 1.92
N PHE A 59 -6.58 -5.96 3.20
CA PHE A 59 -6.18 -6.89 4.25
C PHE A 59 -7.36 -7.81 4.57
N THR A 60 -7.09 -9.10 4.51
CA THR A 60 -8.05 -10.17 4.81
C THR A 60 -7.41 -11.17 5.79
N PRO A 61 -8.22 -12.00 6.49
CA PRO A 61 -7.71 -12.94 7.47
C PRO A 61 -6.74 -13.99 6.91
N ASP A 62 -6.84 -14.28 5.62
CA ASP A 62 -6.06 -15.27 4.87
C ASP A 62 -4.84 -14.68 4.15
N LEU A 63 -4.67 -13.35 4.15
CA LEU A 63 -3.56 -12.67 3.48
C LEU A 63 -2.22 -13.08 4.11
N MET A 64 -1.28 -13.54 3.29
CA MET A 64 0.07 -13.93 3.71
C MET A 64 1.08 -12.79 3.47
N PRO A 65 2.21 -12.76 4.20
CA PRO A 65 3.29 -11.80 3.94
C PRO A 65 3.76 -11.76 2.48
N SER A 66 3.86 -12.93 1.83
CA SER A 66 4.28 -13.05 0.42
C SER A 66 3.28 -12.45 -0.56
N ASP A 67 2.00 -12.34 -0.19
CA ASP A 67 0.98 -11.69 -1.02
C ASP A 67 1.15 -10.16 -1.02
N ILE A 68 1.91 -9.62 -0.07
CA ILE A 68 2.28 -8.20 0.01
C ILE A 68 3.65 -7.98 -0.65
N THR A 69 4.66 -8.74 -0.24
CA THR A 69 6.05 -8.52 -0.62
C THR A 69 6.43 -9.19 -1.94
N GLY A 70 5.66 -10.16 -2.41
CA GLY A 70 5.97 -10.96 -3.59
C GLY A 70 6.55 -12.34 -3.25
N THR A 71 6.68 -13.18 -4.26
CA THR A 71 7.11 -14.57 -4.12
C THR A 71 7.85 -15.05 -5.36
N ASP A 72 8.69 -16.07 -5.19
CA ASP A 72 9.27 -16.81 -6.30
C ASP A 72 8.24 -17.81 -6.84
N ILE A 73 7.99 -17.78 -8.14
CA ILE A 73 7.17 -18.76 -8.86
C ILE A 73 8.06 -19.59 -9.78
N LEU A 74 7.70 -20.86 -9.96
CA LEU A 74 8.39 -21.72 -10.90
C LEU A 74 7.76 -21.53 -12.29
N GLN A 75 8.51 -20.96 -13.22
CA GLN A 75 8.12 -20.87 -14.62
C GLN A 75 8.84 -21.90 -15.48
N GLU A 76 8.16 -22.34 -16.53
CA GLU A 76 8.74 -23.15 -17.59
C GLU A 76 9.13 -22.22 -18.75
N THR A 77 10.42 -22.19 -19.07
CA THR A 77 10.94 -21.45 -20.21
C THR A 77 10.47 -22.09 -21.53
N ALA A 78 10.55 -21.35 -22.64
CA ALA A 78 10.22 -21.87 -23.97
C ALA A 78 11.05 -23.11 -24.37
N GLU A 79 12.16 -23.36 -23.67
CA GLU A 79 13.08 -24.49 -23.88
C GLU A 79 12.77 -25.69 -22.94
N GLY A 80 11.69 -25.63 -22.15
CA GLY A 80 11.27 -26.69 -21.23
C GLY A 80 12.05 -26.74 -19.90
N ARG A 81 12.88 -25.74 -19.61
CA ARG A 81 13.60 -25.64 -18.32
C ARG A 81 12.73 -24.95 -17.28
N ARG A 82 12.79 -25.44 -16.04
CA ARG A 82 12.12 -24.84 -14.88
C ARG A 82 13.05 -23.83 -14.21
N GLU A 83 12.64 -22.57 -14.13
CA GLU A 83 13.38 -21.47 -13.51
C GLU A 83 12.50 -20.75 -12.47
N PHE A 84 13.11 -20.29 -11.39
CA PHE A 84 12.41 -19.47 -10.39
C PHE A 84 12.41 -18.00 -10.85
N GLU A 85 11.22 -17.46 -11.10
CA GLU A 85 11.02 -16.04 -11.38
C GLU A 85 10.40 -15.35 -10.16
N PHE A 86 10.97 -14.20 -9.78
CA PHE A 86 10.39 -13.40 -8.71
C PHE A 86 9.24 -12.55 -9.23
N VAL A 87 8.05 -12.75 -8.67
CA VAL A 87 6.88 -11.91 -8.92
C VAL A 87 6.76 -10.89 -7.80
N LYS A 88 6.91 -9.61 -8.18
CA LYS A 88 6.72 -8.48 -7.26
C LYS A 88 5.30 -8.46 -6.70
N GLY A 89 5.21 -8.32 -5.38
CA GLY A 89 3.94 -8.08 -4.71
C GLY A 89 3.40 -6.67 -4.96
N PRO A 90 2.16 -6.39 -4.53
CA PRO A 90 1.52 -5.09 -4.71
C PRO A 90 2.21 -3.94 -3.97
N ILE A 91 3.10 -4.23 -3.01
CA ILE A 91 3.85 -3.21 -2.26
C ILE A 91 4.83 -2.40 -3.14
N PHE A 92 5.18 -2.90 -4.32
CA PHE A 92 6.08 -2.21 -5.26
C PHE A 92 5.36 -1.11 -6.06
N ALA A 93 4.87 -0.09 -5.38
CA ALA A 93 4.34 1.14 -5.96
C ALA A 93 4.69 2.34 -5.05
N ASN A 94 4.60 3.55 -5.57
CA ASN A 94 4.88 4.76 -4.78
C ASN A 94 3.83 5.02 -3.69
N ILE A 95 2.56 4.74 -3.98
CA ILE A 95 1.46 4.95 -3.06
C ILE A 95 0.70 3.65 -2.86
N ILE A 96 0.61 3.21 -1.61
CA ILE A 96 -0.12 2.02 -1.19
C ILE A 96 -1.33 2.43 -0.34
N LEU A 97 -2.52 2.04 -0.77
CA LEU A 97 -3.71 2.01 0.09
C LEU A 97 -3.81 0.63 0.75
N ALA A 98 -3.45 0.53 2.03
CA ALA A 98 -3.59 -0.68 2.82
C ALA A 98 -4.92 -0.64 3.58
N ASP A 99 -5.94 -1.30 3.04
CA ASP A 99 -7.31 -1.21 3.52
C ASP A 99 -7.58 -2.26 4.60
N GLU A 100 -8.18 -1.84 5.72
CA GLU A 100 -8.59 -2.69 6.84
C GLU A 100 -7.44 -3.51 7.45
N ILE A 101 -6.29 -2.85 7.71
CA ILE A 101 -5.07 -3.55 8.16
C ILE A 101 -5.25 -4.38 9.43
N ASN A 102 -6.30 -4.08 10.22
CA ASN A 102 -6.67 -4.80 11.42
C ASN A 102 -7.36 -6.16 11.16
N ARG A 103 -7.72 -6.50 9.91
CA ARG A 103 -8.37 -7.77 9.54
C ARG A 103 -7.41 -8.93 9.26
N THR A 104 -6.10 -8.72 9.36
CA THR A 104 -5.07 -9.74 9.11
C THR A 104 -4.26 -10.06 10.38
N PRO A 105 -3.64 -11.25 10.50
CA PRO A 105 -2.77 -11.59 11.63
C PRO A 105 -1.55 -10.66 11.77
N PRO A 106 -0.98 -10.51 12.98
CA PRO A 106 0.16 -9.63 13.22
C PRO A 106 1.36 -9.85 12.28
N LYS A 107 1.64 -11.11 11.91
CA LYS A 107 2.74 -11.46 11.01
C LYS A 107 2.63 -10.81 9.62
N THR A 108 1.42 -10.73 9.07
CA THR A 108 1.18 -10.10 7.76
C THR A 108 1.25 -8.57 7.87
N GLN A 109 0.78 -8.01 8.99
CA GLN A 109 0.96 -6.57 9.28
C GLN A 109 2.44 -6.21 9.40
N SER A 110 3.25 -7.04 10.07
CA SER A 110 4.69 -6.82 10.21
C SER A 110 5.40 -6.70 8.87
N ALA A 111 4.99 -7.44 7.84
CA ALA A 111 5.59 -7.34 6.51
C ALA A 111 5.38 -5.96 5.86
N LEU A 112 4.19 -5.36 6.06
CA LEU A 112 3.93 -3.98 5.64
C LEU A 112 4.74 -2.97 6.46
N LEU A 113 4.80 -3.15 7.79
CA LEU A 113 5.53 -2.25 8.69
C LEU A 113 7.05 -2.28 8.45
N GLU A 114 7.61 -3.45 8.16
CA GLU A 114 9.01 -3.61 7.76
C GLU A 114 9.28 -2.84 6.47
N ALA A 115 8.43 -3.02 5.44
CA ALA A 115 8.55 -2.29 4.19
C ALA A 115 8.48 -0.76 4.38
N MET A 116 7.58 -0.28 5.26
CA MET A 116 7.47 1.14 5.64
C MET A 116 8.73 1.67 6.31
N GLN A 117 9.31 0.90 7.23
CA GLN A 117 10.46 1.34 8.02
C GLN A 117 11.76 1.27 7.20
N GLU A 118 11.91 0.23 6.41
CA GLU A 118 13.18 -0.13 5.75
C GLU A 118 13.26 0.36 4.30
N HIS A 119 12.14 0.76 3.69
CA HIS A 119 12.06 1.19 2.29
C HIS A 119 12.56 0.14 1.28
N HIS A 120 12.63 -1.12 1.71
CA HIS A 120 12.96 -2.29 0.90
C HIS A 120 12.25 -3.51 1.48
N VAL A 121 12.19 -4.59 0.70
CA VAL A 121 11.74 -5.89 1.18
C VAL A 121 12.84 -6.92 1.01
N THR A 122 12.93 -7.87 1.95
CA THR A 122 13.82 -9.01 1.84
C THR A 122 13.02 -10.26 1.48
N VAL A 123 13.25 -10.82 0.29
CA VAL A 123 12.58 -12.05 -0.15
C VAL A 123 13.62 -13.05 -0.67
N SER A 124 13.59 -14.27 -0.13
CA SER A 124 14.53 -15.35 -0.47
C SER A 124 16.00 -14.92 -0.36
N GLY A 125 16.32 -14.08 0.64
CA GLY A 125 17.67 -13.55 0.86
C GLY A 125 18.12 -12.42 -0.08
N ARG A 126 17.23 -11.93 -0.95
CA ARG A 126 17.47 -10.77 -1.82
C ARG A 126 16.79 -9.54 -1.27
N ILE A 127 17.53 -8.43 -1.22
CA ILE A 127 17.00 -7.11 -0.89
C ILE A 127 16.49 -6.44 -2.18
N LEU A 128 15.24 -6.01 -2.16
CA LEU A 128 14.58 -5.36 -3.28
C LEU A 128 14.10 -3.97 -2.84
N PRO A 129 14.63 -2.87 -3.39
CA PRO A 129 14.23 -1.52 -3.00
C PRO A 129 12.79 -1.22 -3.45
N LEU A 130 12.08 -0.43 -2.64
CA LEU A 130 10.75 0.08 -2.99
C LEU A 130 10.88 1.37 -3.83
N PRO A 131 9.90 1.69 -4.70
CA PRO A 131 9.90 2.94 -5.45
C PRO A 131 9.79 4.16 -4.52
N GLU A 132 10.57 5.21 -4.81
CA GLU A 132 10.55 6.46 -4.03
C GLU A 132 9.83 7.60 -4.79
N PRO A 133 9.02 8.43 -4.11
CA PRO A 133 8.64 8.33 -2.70
C PRO A 133 7.79 7.08 -2.41
N PHE A 134 8.03 6.44 -1.26
CA PHE A 134 7.20 5.33 -0.76
C PHE A 134 6.24 5.81 0.34
N PHE A 135 4.94 5.80 0.05
CA PHE A 135 3.88 6.26 0.94
C PHE A 135 2.83 5.18 1.14
N VAL A 136 2.39 5.02 2.40
CA VAL A 136 1.33 4.08 2.78
C VAL A 136 0.23 4.86 3.47
N LEU A 137 -0.97 4.79 2.93
CA LEU A 137 -2.20 5.13 3.65
C LEU A 137 -2.84 3.83 4.14
N ALA A 138 -2.73 3.57 5.44
CA ALA A 138 -3.45 2.48 6.09
C ALA A 138 -4.85 2.93 6.49
N THR A 139 -5.82 2.02 6.43
CA THR A 139 -7.16 2.24 7.00
C THR A 139 -7.46 1.16 8.03
N GLN A 140 -8.23 1.51 9.05
CA GLN A 140 -8.78 0.57 10.01
C GLN A 140 -10.22 0.94 10.31
N ASN A 141 -11.06 -0.07 10.51
CA ASN A 141 -12.41 0.11 11.01
C ASN A 141 -12.41 -0.09 12.53
N PRO A 142 -12.69 0.96 13.34
CA PRO A 142 -12.56 0.87 14.80
C PRO A 142 -13.55 -0.11 15.46
N ILE A 143 -14.66 -0.44 14.78
CA ILE A 143 -15.73 -1.28 15.34
C ILE A 143 -15.29 -2.75 15.49
N GLU A 144 -14.29 -3.20 14.72
CA GLU A 144 -13.79 -4.58 14.79
C GLU A 144 -12.88 -4.86 16.01
N GLN A 145 -12.59 -3.86 16.85
CA GLN A 145 -11.84 -4.06 18.11
C GLN A 145 -12.72 -4.41 19.32
N GLU A 146 -14.05 -4.33 19.21
CA GLU A 146 -14.98 -4.57 20.33
C GLU A 146 -15.47 -6.03 20.44
N GLY A 147 -14.81 -6.98 19.77
CA GLY A 147 -15.12 -8.42 19.78
C GLY A 147 -14.23 -9.23 20.71
#